data_AF-A7AXS3-F1
#
_entry.id   AF-A7AXS3-F1
#
_cell.length_a   1.000
_cell.length_b   1.000
_cell.length_c   1.000
_cell.angle_alpha   90.00
_cell.angle_beta   90.00
_cell.angle_gamma   90.00
#
_symmetry.space_group_name_H-M   'P 1'
#
loop_
_entity.id
_entity.type
_entity.pdbx_description
1 polymer ?
#
loop_
_entity_poly.entity_id
_entity_poly.type
_entity_poly.pdbx_seq_one_letter_code
_entity_poly.pdbx_strand_id
1 'polypeptide(L)'
;MNKLNIKKGKITEKKLVELYGSDAQKKSYKENGRFISNYKKTLLTKMSRYCNIEDLGGRTYRIKKVYDYPLPSNFNKMTKSLYQYIVPLLLTNLINGHDENNKIDITVGKWAREINMVNKNYNLVKYNREDTSKETQCSLDTINEFYDKADDMIEWYITNALDYLKSAGLVIWREVYRVNEEISSGKNIIDENGNIHVDISIDSHQASEDEMNYYSHCVSIADKAAKIENAGERYYSKKSKLFGEVLKKELYKKKIKCVFKTYEAYYVDLDKCNFILKQFGKFKMNNLISEFNKEFTDLLVGNAEKRFDKNPDKYFSYAEKDDYSLCFQNLCEITIDKNTEYLGNRIREKTINDDYTLKITSSRKGK
;
A
#
# COMPACT_ATOMS: atom_id res chain seq x y z
N MET A 1 -13.35 18.98 -24.97
CA MET A 1 -14.67 18.55 -25.47
C MET A 1 -15.68 18.99 -24.42
N ASN A 2 -16.45 20.06 -24.69
CA ASN A 2 -17.35 20.60 -23.68
C ASN A 2 -18.51 19.63 -23.44
N LYS A 3 -18.67 19.24 -22.17
CA LYS A 3 -19.70 18.33 -21.66
C LYS A 3 -21.13 18.73 -22.06
N LEU A 4 -21.33 20.03 -22.34
CA LEU A 4 -22.58 20.70 -22.64
C LEU A 4 -23.36 20.16 -23.85
N ASN A 5 -22.76 19.32 -24.72
CA ASN A 5 -23.41 18.94 -25.99
C ASN A 5 -23.83 17.46 -26.11
N ILE A 6 -23.53 16.60 -25.12
CA ILE A 6 -23.91 15.17 -25.22
C ILE A 6 -25.34 14.97 -24.74
N LYS A 7 -26.23 14.53 -25.64
CA LYS A 7 -27.62 14.20 -25.34
C LYS A 7 -27.85 12.69 -25.30
N LYS A 8 -28.71 12.24 -24.38
CA LYS A 8 -29.18 10.84 -24.33
C LYS A 8 -30.03 10.53 -25.58
N GLY A 9 -30.05 9.26 -25.98
CA GLY A 9 -30.87 8.78 -27.10
C GLY A 9 -30.07 8.05 -28.17
N LYS A 10 -30.70 7.80 -29.33
CA LYS A 10 -30.06 7.17 -30.50
C LYS A 10 -29.30 8.22 -31.32
N ILE A 11 -28.13 7.86 -31.81
CA ILE A 11 -27.30 8.69 -32.69
C ILE A 11 -26.72 7.83 -33.82
N THR A 12 -26.72 8.35 -35.04
CA THR A 12 -26.10 7.68 -36.19
C THR A 12 -24.59 7.87 -36.17
N GLU A 13 -23.85 6.96 -36.80
CA GLU A 13 -22.39 7.04 -36.91
C GLU A 13 -21.92 8.36 -37.54
N LYS A 14 -22.58 8.78 -38.63
CA LYS A 14 -22.30 10.07 -39.29
C LYS A 14 -22.41 11.24 -38.31
N LYS A 15 -23.52 11.32 -37.56
CA LYS A 15 -23.76 12.41 -36.62
C LYS A 15 -22.82 12.34 -35.40
N LEU A 16 -22.46 11.14 -34.97
CA LEU A 16 -21.46 10.93 -33.92
C LEU A 16 -20.09 11.48 -34.34
N VAL A 17 -19.65 11.21 -35.58
CA VAL A 17 -18.37 11.72 -36.11
C VAL A 17 -18.40 13.23 -36.31
N GLU A 18 -19.47 13.77 -36.88
CA GLU A 18 -19.63 15.22 -37.11
C GLU A 18 -19.55 16.02 -35.80
N LEU A 19 -20.20 15.53 -34.74
CA LEU A 19 -20.23 16.22 -33.46
C LEU A 19 -18.95 16.04 -32.63
N TYR A 20 -18.34 14.85 -32.68
CA TYR A 20 -17.37 14.45 -31.64
C TYR A 20 -16.03 13.94 -32.18
N GLY A 21 -15.94 13.65 -33.47
CA GLY A 21 -14.73 13.25 -34.15
C GLY A 21 -13.65 14.34 -34.14
N SER A 22 -12.39 13.93 -34.19
CA SER A 22 -11.29 14.85 -34.55
C SER A 22 -11.39 15.25 -36.02
N ASP A 23 -10.67 16.29 -36.43
CA ASP A 23 -10.69 16.76 -37.82
C ASP A 23 -10.22 15.68 -38.81
N ALA A 24 -9.24 14.88 -38.42
CA ALA A 24 -8.80 13.71 -39.19
C ALA A 24 -9.90 12.64 -39.33
N GLN A 25 -10.64 12.36 -38.24
CA GLN A 25 -11.76 11.41 -38.28
C GLN A 25 -12.90 11.92 -39.16
N LYS A 26 -13.23 13.22 -39.08
CA LYS A 26 -14.25 13.86 -39.90
C LYS A 26 -13.89 13.83 -41.39
N LYS A 27 -12.65 14.18 -41.73
CA LYS A 27 -12.14 14.14 -43.12
C LYS A 27 -12.20 12.72 -43.69
N SER A 28 -11.65 11.74 -42.98
CA SER A 28 -11.67 10.34 -43.41
C SER A 28 -13.09 9.80 -43.58
N TYR A 29 -14.01 10.14 -42.68
CA TYR A 29 -15.40 9.72 -42.79
C TYR A 29 -16.12 10.36 -43.97
N LYS A 30 -15.83 11.64 -44.27
CA LYS A 30 -16.37 12.34 -45.45
C LYS A 30 -15.92 11.68 -46.76
N GLU A 31 -14.67 11.23 -46.83
CA GLU A 31 -14.09 10.58 -48.01
C GLU A 31 -14.58 9.13 -48.19
N ASN A 32 -14.75 8.38 -47.10
CA ASN A 32 -15.00 6.93 -47.15
C ASN A 32 -16.45 6.51 -46.83
N GLY A 33 -17.26 7.41 -46.26
CA GLY A 33 -18.65 7.12 -45.85
C GLY A 33 -18.79 6.15 -44.66
N ARG A 34 -17.68 5.78 -44.01
CA ARG A 34 -17.58 4.86 -42.86
C ARG A 34 -16.31 5.12 -42.08
N PHE A 35 -16.22 4.60 -40.85
CA PHE A 35 -14.94 4.53 -40.15
C PHE A 35 -13.93 3.65 -40.90
N ILE A 36 -12.68 4.12 -40.97
CA ILE A 36 -11.53 3.38 -41.47
C ILE A 36 -10.53 3.19 -40.32
N SER A 37 -9.85 2.04 -40.29
CA SER A 37 -8.81 1.72 -39.29
C SER A 37 -9.34 1.85 -37.84
N ASN A 38 -8.48 2.31 -36.92
CA ASN A 38 -8.77 2.44 -35.49
C ASN A 38 -9.66 3.66 -35.13
N TYR A 39 -10.14 4.45 -36.10
CA TYR A 39 -10.91 5.66 -35.80
C TYR A 39 -12.21 5.40 -35.03
N LYS A 40 -12.92 4.30 -35.33
CA LYS A 40 -14.09 3.89 -34.56
C LYS A 40 -13.73 3.68 -33.09
N LYS A 41 -12.70 2.87 -32.84
CA LYS A 41 -12.23 2.53 -31.49
C LYS A 41 -11.82 3.79 -30.72
N THR A 42 -10.98 4.64 -31.31
CA THR A 42 -10.49 5.86 -30.66
C THR A 42 -11.62 6.83 -30.33
N LEU A 43 -12.61 7.02 -31.23
CA LEU A 43 -13.75 7.87 -30.95
C LEU A 43 -14.63 7.31 -29.82
N LEU A 44 -14.95 6.02 -29.88
CA LEU A 44 -15.79 5.38 -28.86
C LEU A 44 -15.12 5.38 -27.48
N THR A 45 -13.80 5.14 -27.41
CA THR A 45 -13.03 5.26 -26.15
C THR A 45 -13.01 6.69 -25.61
N LYS A 46 -12.95 7.70 -26.48
CA LYS A 46 -13.06 9.10 -26.06
C LYS A 46 -14.46 9.40 -25.51
N MET A 47 -15.50 8.95 -26.22
CA MET A 47 -16.90 9.12 -25.82
C MET A 47 -17.23 8.39 -24.51
N SER A 48 -16.69 7.19 -24.31
CA SER A 48 -16.95 6.39 -23.11
C SER A 48 -16.46 7.06 -21.84
N ARG A 49 -15.61 8.08 -21.92
CA ARG A 49 -15.23 8.90 -20.76
C ARG A 49 -16.34 9.85 -20.31
N TYR A 50 -17.25 10.25 -21.19
CA TYR A 50 -18.28 11.25 -20.88
C TYR A 50 -19.67 10.63 -20.76
N CYS A 51 -19.88 9.44 -21.33
CA CYS A 51 -21.18 8.79 -21.34
C CYS A 51 -21.07 7.27 -21.48
N ASN A 52 -22.12 6.56 -21.06
CA ASN A 52 -22.35 5.17 -21.42
C ASN A 52 -22.96 5.12 -22.84
N ILE A 53 -22.18 4.64 -23.80
CA ILE A 53 -22.53 4.51 -25.21
C ILE A 53 -22.50 3.03 -25.62
N GLU A 54 -23.56 2.56 -26.27
CA GLU A 54 -23.68 1.19 -26.77
C GLU A 54 -23.80 1.18 -28.31
N ASP A 55 -23.12 0.25 -28.95
CA ASP A 55 -23.27 -0.03 -30.38
C ASP A 55 -24.50 -0.91 -30.59
N LEU A 56 -25.49 -0.43 -31.35
CA LEU A 56 -26.70 -1.18 -31.66
C LEU A 56 -26.59 -1.98 -32.96
N GLY A 57 -25.44 -1.94 -33.64
CA GLY A 57 -25.30 -2.39 -35.02
C GLY A 57 -25.90 -1.39 -36.02
N GLY A 58 -25.77 -1.70 -37.31
CA GLY A 58 -26.32 -0.84 -38.38
C GLY A 58 -25.82 0.60 -38.34
N ARG A 59 -24.58 0.83 -37.88
CA ARG A 59 -23.96 2.17 -37.73
C ARG A 59 -24.78 3.12 -36.85
N THR A 60 -25.44 2.57 -35.84
CA THR A 60 -26.26 3.31 -34.89
C THR A 60 -25.82 3.01 -33.47
N TYR A 61 -25.78 4.06 -32.64
CA TYR A 61 -25.34 3.98 -31.25
C TYR A 61 -26.44 4.51 -30.33
N ARG A 62 -26.47 4.05 -29.07
CA ARG A 62 -27.37 4.56 -28.02
C ARG A 62 -26.56 5.11 -26.86
N ILE A 63 -26.79 6.37 -26.53
CA ILE A 63 -26.25 7.01 -25.33
C ILE A 63 -27.29 6.82 -24.21
N LYS A 64 -27.01 5.94 -23.25
CA LYS A 64 -27.91 5.62 -22.14
C LYS A 64 -27.80 6.64 -20.99
N LYS A 65 -26.57 7.00 -20.64
CA LYS A 65 -26.26 7.90 -19.51
C LYS A 65 -25.15 8.86 -19.90
N VAL A 66 -25.29 10.11 -19.50
CA VAL A 66 -24.20 11.11 -19.55
C VAL A 66 -23.71 11.28 -18.12
N TYR A 67 -22.40 11.29 -17.93
CA TYR A 67 -21.80 11.32 -16.60
C TYR A 67 -21.71 12.73 -16.02
N ASP A 68 -21.80 12.83 -14.70
CA ASP A 68 -21.66 14.10 -13.96
C ASP A 68 -20.21 14.56 -13.88
N TYR A 69 -19.27 13.63 -13.94
CA TYR A 69 -17.85 13.93 -14.13
C TYR A 69 -17.31 13.06 -15.27
N PRO A 70 -16.42 13.58 -16.13
CA PRO A 70 -15.75 12.72 -17.10
C PRO A 70 -14.89 11.69 -16.36
N LEU A 71 -14.90 10.45 -16.84
CA LEU A 71 -14.00 9.42 -16.35
C LEU A 71 -12.53 9.87 -16.57
N PRO A 72 -11.66 9.63 -15.58
CA PRO A 72 -10.23 9.84 -15.69
C PRO A 72 -9.65 9.11 -16.90
N SER A 73 -8.62 9.67 -17.53
CA SER A 73 -7.94 9.03 -18.66
C SER A 73 -7.28 7.71 -18.26
N ASN A 74 -6.86 7.58 -17.00
CA ASN A 74 -6.27 6.38 -16.40
C ASN A 74 -7.31 5.45 -15.74
N PHE A 75 -8.62 5.69 -15.90
CA PHE A 75 -9.66 4.86 -15.26
C PHE A 75 -9.51 3.37 -15.59
N ASN A 76 -9.14 3.05 -16.84
CA ASN A 76 -8.87 1.68 -17.27
C ASN A 76 -7.71 0.99 -16.53
N LYS A 77 -6.76 1.74 -15.97
CA LYS A 77 -5.68 1.18 -15.14
C LYS A 77 -6.19 0.85 -13.74
N MET A 78 -7.11 1.65 -13.23
CA MET A 78 -7.73 1.45 -11.92
C MET A 78 -8.71 0.25 -11.92
N THR A 79 -9.24 -0.15 -13.06
CA THR A 79 -10.21 -1.26 -13.17
C THR A 79 -9.60 -2.56 -13.71
N LYS A 80 -8.31 -2.81 -13.48
CA LYS A 80 -7.61 -4.01 -13.98
C LYS A 80 -6.61 -4.53 -12.96
N SER A 81 -6.31 -5.83 -13.04
CA SER A 81 -5.39 -6.50 -12.10
C SER A 81 -5.82 -6.22 -10.65
N LEU A 82 -4.90 -6.22 -9.69
CA LEU A 82 -5.23 -6.00 -8.28
C LEU A 82 -5.84 -4.62 -8.00
N TYR A 83 -5.62 -3.64 -8.88
CA TYR A 83 -6.18 -2.29 -8.71
C TYR A 83 -7.70 -2.28 -8.76
N GLN A 84 -8.33 -3.24 -9.46
CA GLN A 84 -9.80 -3.35 -9.50
C GLN A 84 -10.40 -3.62 -8.11
N TYR A 85 -9.60 -4.13 -7.17
CA TYR A 85 -9.97 -4.32 -5.77
C TYR A 85 -9.43 -3.21 -4.87
N ILE A 86 -8.15 -2.87 -5.02
CA ILE A 86 -7.47 -1.93 -4.12
C ILE A 86 -8.05 -0.53 -4.25
N VAL A 87 -8.29 -0.03 -5.48
CA VAL A 87 -8.76 1.34 -5.70
C VAL A 87 -10.13 1.59 -5.05
N PRO A 88 -11.17 0.74 -5.26
CA PRO A 88 -12.45 0.96 -4.60
C PRO A 88 -12.37 0.80 -3.07
N LEU A 89 -11.51 -0.08 -2.53
CA LEU A 89 -11.29 -0.19 -1.08
C LEU A 89 -10.65 1.07 -0.50
N LEU A 90 -9.56 1.54 -1.13
CA LEU A 90 -8.91 2.80 -0.75
C LEU A 90 -9.90 3.95 -0.83
N LEU A 91 -10.61 4.12 -1.95
CA LEU A 91 -11.61 5.19 -2.09
C LEU A 91 -12.71 5.12 -1.02
N THR A 92 -13.17 3.92 -0.65
CA THR A 92 -14.20 3.75 0.39
C THR A 92 -13.67 4.20 1.75
N ASN A 93 -12.50 3.72 2.16
CA ASN A 93 -11.89 4.11 3.44
C ASN A 93 -11.54 5.58 3.46
N LEU A 94 -11.06 6.09 2.33
CA LEU A 94 -10.78 7.49 2.16
C LEU A 94 -12.09 8.31 2.36
N ILE A 95 -13.15 8.06 1.57
CA ILE A 95 -14.44 8.75 1.66
C ILE A 95 -15.05 8.69 3.07
N ASN A 96 -14.89 7.58 3.79
CA ASN A 96 -15.48 7.40 5.12
C ASN A 96 -14.61 7.86 6.29
N GLY A 97 -13.30 7.97 6.11
CA GLY A 97 -12.32 8.17 7.20
C GLY A 97 -11.71 9.57 7.25
N HIS A 98 -12.25 10.54 6.52
CA HIS A 98 -11.72 11.90 6.47
C HIS A 98 -12.05 12.69 7.74
N ASP A 99 -11.11 13.53 8.18
CA ASP A 99 -11.36 14.52 9.20
C ASP A 99 -11.98 15.80 8.62
N GLU A 100 -12.26 16.79 9.48
CA GLU A 100 -12.80 18.10 9.08
C GLU A 100 -11.89 18.85 8.09
N ASN A 101 -10.60 18.50 8.02
CA ASN A 101 -9.61 19.09 7.13
C ASN A 101 -9.43 18.30 5.83
N ASN A 102 -10.28 17.31 5.56
CA ASN A 102 -10.18 16.43 4.40
C ASN A 102 -8.83 15.67 4.32
N LYS A 103 -8.18 15.42 5.46
CA LYS A 103 -6.87 14.81 5.56
C LYS A 103 -6.95 13.39 6.14
N ILE A 104 -6.13 12.49 5.61
CA ILE A 104 -5.82 11.20 6.23
C ILE A 104 -4.30 11.01 6.29
N ASP A 105 -3.78 10.78 7.51
CA ASP A 105 -2.39 10.41 7.78
C ASP A 105 -2.31 8.94 8.19
N ILE A 106 -1.62 8.13 7.40
CA ILE A 106 -1.64 6.68 7.57
C ILE A 106 -0.37 6.03 7.01
N THR A 107 0.14 5.01 7.69
CA THR A 107 1.27 4.21 7.20
C THR A 107 0.79 3.18 6.18
N VAL A 108 1.66 2.72 5.27
CA VAL A 108 1.33 1.63 4.34
C VAL A 108 0.86 0.38 5.08
N GLY A 109 1.51 0.03 6.20
CA GLY A 109 1.10 -1.12 7.00
C GLY A 109 -0.29 -0.95 7.64
N LYS A 110 -0.69 0.28 8.00
CA LYS A 110 -2.05 0.54 8.46
C LYS A 110 -3.03 0.49 7.28
N TRP A 111 -2.71 1.07 6.13
CA TRP A 111 -3.53 0.92 4.91
C TRP A 111 -3.79 -0.55 4.59
N ALA A 112 -2.74 -1.37 4.51
CA ALA A 112 -2.85 -2.79 4.19
C ALA A 112 -3.81 -3.54 5.12
N ARG A 113 -3.87 -3.17 6.42
CA ARG A 113 -4.84 -3.73 7.37
C ARG A 113 -6.25 -3.17 7.17
N GLU A 114 -6.39 -1.86 7.02
CA GLU A 114 -7.69 -1.18 6.85
C GLU A 114 -8.43 -1.62 5.58
N ILE A 115 -7.69 -1.99 4.52
CA ILE A 115 -8.27 -2.56 3.29
C ILE A 115 -8.16 -4.09 3.23
N ASN A 116 -7.78 -4.75 4.33
CA ASN A 116 -7.64 -6.21 4.44
C ASN A 116 -6.79 -6.85 3.34
N MET A 117 -5.72 -6.17 2.90
CA MET A 117 -4.67 -6.81 2.11
C MET A 117 -3.93 -7.89 2.92
N VAL A 118 -3.87 -7.67 4.24
CA VAL A 118 -3.29 -8.58 5.23
C VAL A 118 -4.22 -8.67 6.43
N ASN A 119 -4.20 -9.81 7.13
CA ASN A 119 -5.03 -10.05 8.30
C ASN A 119 -4.30 -9.71 9.61
N LYS A 120 -4.98 -9.93 10.74
CA LYS A 120 -4.46 -9.68 12.10
C LYS A 120 -3.19 -10.47 12.47
N ASN A 121 -2.93 -11.60 11.82
CA ASN A 121 -1.74 -12.41 12.08
C ASN A 121 -0.49 -11.87 11.38
N TYR A 122 -0.60 -10.97 10.39
CA TYR A 122 0.55 -10.52 9.60
C TYR A 122 1.70 -9.99 10.46
N ASN A 123 1.42 -9.07 11.39
CA ASN A 123 2.44 -8.53 12.29
C ASN A 123 2.90 -9.57 13.32
N LEU A 124 1.98 -10.38 13.84
CA LEU A 124 2.31 -11.45 14.79
C LEU A 124 3.36 -12.39 14.19
N VAL A 125 3.13 -12.85 12.97
CA VAL A 125 4.04 -13.74 12.25
C VAL A 125 5.33 -13.00 11.85
N LYS A 126 5.24 -11.76 11.38
CA LYS A 126 6.38 -10.93 10.96
C LYS A 126 7.39 -10.67 12.08
N TYR A 127 6.93 -10.42 13.29
CA TYR A 127 7.81 -10.10 14.43
C TYR A 127 8.25 -11.33 15.23
N ASN A 128 7.60 -12.48 15.03
CA ASN A 128 7.87 -13.73 15.75
C ASN A 128 8.34 -14.86 14.82
N ARG A 129 9.16 -14.52 13.82
CA ARG A 129 9.61 -15.43 12.73
C ARG A 129 10.23 -16.75 13.20
N GLU A 130 10.95 -16.75 14.32
CA GLU A 130 11.56 -17.97 14.88
C GLU A 130 10.50 -18.96 15.36
N ASP A 131 9.45 -18.47 16.03
CA ASP A 131 8.35 -19.32 16.50
C ASP A 131 7.41 -19.67 15.35
N THR A 132 7.19 -18.75 14.40
CA THR A 132 6.53 -19.06 13.12
C THR A 132 7.24 -20.21 12.39
N SER A 133 8.57 -20.16 12.27
CA SER A 133 9.34 -21.20 11.57
C SER A 133 9.12 -22.59 12.18
N LYS A 134 9.04 -22.68 13.51
CA LYS A 134 8.71 -23.94 14.20
C LYS A 134 7.28 -24.39 13.92
N GLU A 135 6.34 -23.46 13.94
CA GLU A 135 4.91 -23.73 13.79
C GLU A 135 4.53 -24.15 12.36
N THR A 136 5.09 -23.47 11.35
CA THR A 136 4.75 -23.68 9.94
C THR A 136 5.71 -24.62 9.23
N GLN A 137 6.79 -25.03 9.91
CA GLN A 137 7.91 -25.80 9.34
C GLN A 137 8.59 -25.13 8.13
N CYS A 138 8.31 -23.84 7.89
CA CYS A 138 8.98 -23.06 6.86
C CYS A 138 10.34 -22.61 7.37
N SER A 139 11.35 -22.62 6.50
CA SER A 139 12.68 -22.12 6.87
C SER A 139 12.62 -20.61 7.19
N LEU A 140 13.48 -20.17 8.12
CA LEU A 140 13.57 -18.74 8.48
C LEU A 140 13.94 -17.87 7.27
N ASP A 141 14.78 -18.37 6.37
CA ASP A 141 15.18 -17.65 5.16
C ASP A 141 14.01 -17.50 4.18
N THR A 142 13.14 -18.51 4.07
CA THR A 142 11.89 -18.44 3.28
C THR A 142 10.90 -17.46 3.89
N ILE A 143 10.73 -17.47 5.22
CA ILE A 143 9.86 -16.50 5.90
C ILE A 143 10.37 -15.07 5.69
N ASN A 144 11.69 -14.87 5.79
CA ASN A 144 12.31 -13.58 5.51
C ASN A 144 12.05 -13.13 4.07
N GLU A 145 12.25 -14.02 3.09
CA GLU A 145 11.99 -13.72 1.69
C GLU A 145 10.51 -13.40 1.45
N PHE A 146 9.59 -14.17 2.05
CA PHE A 146 8.16 -13.90 1.95
C PHE A 146 7.84 -12.47 2.38
N TYR A 147 8.32 -12.02 3.54
CA TYR A 147 8.05 -10.65 4.01
C TYR A 147 8.75 -9.58 3.19
N ASP A 148 9.98 -9.83 2.73
CA ASP A 148 10.68 -8.94 1.80
C ASP A 148 9.84 -8.70 0.54
N LYS A 149 9.30 -9.78 -0.06
CA LYS A 149 8.49 -9.67 -1.28
C LYS A 149 7.06 -9.18 -1.05
N ALA A 150 6.42 -9.61 0.04
CA ALA A 150 5.06 -9.21 0.36
C ALA A 150 4.99 -7.71 0.71
N ASP A 151 5.90 -7.22 1.56
CA ASP A 151 5.93 -5.80 1.92
C ASP A 151 6.24 -4.91 0.71
N ASP A 152 7.24 -5.28 -0.10
CA ASP A 152 7.58 -4.56 -1.33
C ASP A 152 6.36 -4.45 -2.27
N MET A 153 5.63 -5.56 -2.44
CA MET A 153 4.42 -5.59 -3.27
C MET A 153 3.29 -4.76 -2.65
N ILE A 154 3.08 -4.85 -1.34
CA ILE A 154 2.06 -4.06 -0.62
C ILE A 154 2.34 -2.57 -0.81
N GLU A 155 3.58 -2.12 -0.56
CA GLU A 155 3.99 -0.72 -0.75
C GLU A 155 3.79 -0.30 -2.21
N TRP A 156 4.24 -1.12 -3.17
CA TRP A 156 4.12 -0.83 -4.61
C TRP A 156 2.67 -0.67 -5.06
N TYR A 157 1.78 -1.58 -4.65
CA TYR A 157 0.38 -1.54 -5.07
C TYR A 157 -0.39 -0.38 -4.42
N ILE A 158 -0.14 -0.08 -3.14
CA ILE A 158 -0.77 1.05 -2.45
C ILE A 158 -0.31 2.37 -3.06
N THR A 159 1.00 2.57 -3.23
CA THR A 159 1.55 3.82 -3.77
C THR A 159 1.10 4.08 -5.20
N ASN A 160 1.10 3.06 -6.08
CA ASN A 160 0.58 3.21 -7.43
C ASN A 160 -0.93 3.47 -7.47
N ALA A 161 -1.70 2.86 -6.57
CA ALA A 161 -3.13 3.15 -6.47
C ALA A 161 -3.35 4.62 -6.08
N LEU A 162 -2.61 5.14 -5.12
CA LEU A 162 -2.63 6.56 -4.75
C LEU A 162 -2.21 7.46 -5.92
N ASP A 163 -1.20 7.08 -6.71
CA ASP A 163 -0.79 7.82 -7.91
C ASP A 163 -1.83 7.80 -9.02
N TYR A 164 -2.57 6.71 -9.17
CA TYR A 164 -3.71 6.68 -10.09
C TYR A 164 -4.84 7.60 -9.61
N LEU A 165 -5.14 7.63 -8.31
CA LEU A 165 -6.12 8.55 -7.74
C LEU A 165 -5.68 10.02 -7.88
N LYS A 166 -4.39 10.31 -7.70
CA LYS A 166 -3.79 11.64 -7.92
C LYS A 166 -3.88 12.07 -9.38
N SER A 167 -3.50 11.18 -10.29
CA SER A 167 -3.58 11.43 -11.74
C SER A 167 -5.02 11.62 -12.23
N ALA A 168 -5.99 11.04 -11.51
CA ALA A 168 -7.42 11.26 -11.75
C ALA A 168 -7.95 12.59 -11.17
N GLY A 169 -7.13 13.31 -10.40
CA GLY A 169 -7.50 14.52 -9.67
C GLY A 169 -8.58 14.22 -8.63
N LEU A 170 -8.43 13.12 -7.90
CA LEU A 170 -9.33 12.71 -6.80
C LEU A 170 -8.70 13.01 -5.45
N VAL A 171 -7.39 12.79 -5.34
CA VAL A 171 -6.61 13.05 -4.13
C VAL A 171 -5.34 13.83 -4.46
N ILE A 172 -4.80 14.50 -3.45
CA ILE A 172 -3.40 14.93 -3.41
C ILE A 172 -2.76 14.05 -2.36
N TRP A 173 -1.63 13.41 -2.67
CA TRP A 173 -0.89 12.65 -1.67
C TRP A 173 0.60 12.91 -1.77
N ARG A 174 1.27 12.74 -0.61
CA ARG A 174 2.71 12.80 -0.47
C ARG A 174 3.20 11.83 0.59
N GLU A 175 4.42 11.37 0.40
CA GLU A 175 5.18 10.65 1.43
C GLU A 175 5.83 11.67 2.37
N VAL A 176 5.71 11.46 3.68
CA VAL A 176 6.39 12.26 4.70
C VAL A 176 6.99 11.36 5.77
N TYR A 177 8.13 11.76 6.31
CA TYR A 177 8.75 11.12 7.46
C TYR A 177 8.25 11.75 8.75
N ARG A 178 8.02 10.93 9.76
CA ARG A 178 7.60 11.29 11.11
C ARG A 178 8.67 10.84 12.10
N VAL A 179 8.88 11.64 13.13
CA VAL A 179 9.80 11.36 14.24
C VAL A 179 8.98 11.16 15.49
N ASN A 180 9.31 10.13 16.27
CA ASN A 180 8.85 10.03 17.65
C ASN A 180 10.03 10.34 18.57
N GLU A 181 9.90 11.37 19.39
CA GLU A 181 10.93 11.82 20.33
C GLU A 181 10.45 11.70 21.78
N GLU A 182 11.35 11.29 22.68
CA GLU A 182 11.08 11.38 24.11
C GLU A 182 11.27 12.81 24.62
N ILE A 183 10.18 13.39 25.12
CA ILE A 183 10.20 14.66 25.83
C ILE A 183 10.13 14.37 27.32
N SER A 184 11.10 14.87 28.08
CA SER A 184 11.03 14.86 29.55
C SER A 184 10.50 16.19 30.02
N SER A 185 9.54 16.18 30.95
CA SER A 185 9.04 17.41 31.57
C SER A 185 10.05 18.03 32.55
N GLY A 186 11.19 17.36 32.78
CA GLY A 186 12.23 17.78 33.73
C GLY A 186 11.83 17.63 35.20
N LYS A 187 10.62 17.14 35.48
CA LYS A 187 10.13 16.86 36.83
C LYS A 187 10.45 15.42 37.21
N ASN A 188 11.14 15.27 38.34
CA ASN A 188 11.39 13.99 38.97
C ASN A 188 10.55 13.92 40.25
N ILE A 189 9.70 12.90 40.36
CA ILE A 189 8.93 12.62 41.58
C ILE A 189 9.64 11.48 42.28
N ILE A 190 10.10 11.70 43.51
CA ILE A 190 10.61 10.62 44.35
C ILE A 190 9.44 10.12 45.18
N ASP A 191 9.09 8.85 45.02
CA ASP A 191 8.05 8.24 45.84
C ASP A 191 8.54 7.93 47.26
N GLU A 192 7.60 7.56 48.13
CA GLU A 192 7.82 7.19 49.52
C GLU A 192 8.74 5.98 49.72
N ASN A 193 9.02 5.20 48.65
CA ASN A 193 9.98 4.10 48.64
C ASN A 193 11.35 4.49 48.07
N GLY A 194 11.54 5.77 47.70
CA GLY A 194 12.78 6.28 47.11
C GLY A 194 12.93 5.99 45.61
N ASN A 195 11.88 5.54 44.91
CA ASN A 195 11.93 5.38 43.46
C ASN A 195 11.78 6.74 42.77
N ILE A 196 12.60 6.97 41.75
CA ILE A 196 12.55 8.17 40.92
C ILE A 196 11.61 7.90 39.74
N HIS A 197 10.47 8.60 39.73
CA HIS A 197 9.55 8.64 38.61
C HIS A 197 9.89 9.86 37.75
N VAL A 198 10.34 9.61 36.52
CA VAL A 198 10.60 10.65 35.53
C VAL A 198 9.37 10.72 34.63
N ASP A 199 8.78 11.91 34.53
CA ASP A 199 7.66 12.15 33.63
C ASP A 199 8.20 12.33 32.19
N ILE A 200 7.99 11.28 31.39
CA ILE A 200 8.42 11.17 29.99
C ILE A 200 7.17 11.02 29.13
N SER A 201 7.02 11.89 28.13
CA SER A 201 6.03 11.75 27.07
C SER A 201 6.71 11.48 25.73
N ILE A 202 5.94 10.96 24.78
CA ILE A 202 6.38 10.82 23.39
C ILE A 202 5.67 11.90 22.58
N ASP A 203 6.46 12.72 21.91
CA ASP A 203 5.95 13.65 20.89
C ASP A 203 6.14 13.04 19.50
N SER A 204 5.20 13.32 18.60
CA SER A 204 5.20 12.81 17.24
C SER A 204 4.94 13.93 16.23
N HIS A 205 5.95 14.26 15.43
CA HIS A 205 5.90 15.36 14.47
C HIS A 205 6.47 14.98 13.11
N GLN A 206 6.23 15.83 12.11
CA GLN A 206 6.85 15.68 10.79
C GLN A 206 8.34 16.00 10.91
N ALA A 207 9.18 15.12 10.36
CA ALA A 207 10.63 15.28 10.37
C ALA A 207 11.05 16.57 9.67
N SER A 208 11.88 17.36 10.33
CA SER A 208 12.63 18.47 9.76
C SER A 208 13.77 17.98 8.86
N GLU A 209 14.34 18.89 8.07
CA GLU A 209 15.52 18.61 7.24
C GLU A 209 16.71 18.16 8.09
N ASP A 210 16.96 18.81 9.23
CA ASP A 210 18.04 18.46 10.15
C ASP A 210 17.86 17.07 10.76
N GLU A 211 16.62 16.69 11.11
CA GLU A 211 16.32 15.35 11.62
C GLU A 211 16.49 14.29 10.53
N MET A 212 16.14 14.59 9.28
CA MET A 212 16.35 13.68 8.16
C MET A 212 17.83 13.51 7.83
N ASN A 213 18.61 14.59 7.88
CA ASN A 213 20.08 14.55 7.72
C ASN A 213 20.71 13.70 8.85
N TYR A 214 20.25 13.90 10.09
CA TYR A 214 20.71 13.12 11.23
C TYR A 214 20.32 11.64 11.10
N TYR A 215 19.07 11.34 10.74
CA TYR A 215 18.60 9.97 10.53
C TYR A 215 19.42 9.27 9.44
N SER A 216 19.67 9.94 8.31
CA SER A 216 20.50 9.41 7.22
C SER A 216 21.92 9.06 7.70
N HIS A 217 22.52 9.93 8.52
CA HIS A 217 23.81 9.65 9.15
C HIS A 217 23.76 8.42 10.07
N CYS A 218 22.74 8.30 10.93
CA CYS A 218 22.55 7.13 11.80
C CYS A 218 22.38 5.84 10.99
N VAL A 219 21.62 5.87 9.89
CA VAL A 219 21.46 4.73 8.97
C VAL A 219 22.81 4.34 8.37
N SER A 220 23.62 5.29 7.93
CA SER A 220 24.95 5.01 7.38
C SER A 220 25.89 4.34 8.40
N ILE A 221 25.85 4.77 9.66
CA ILE A 221 26.60 4.11 10.76
C ILE A 221 26.12 2.66 10.94
N ALA A 222 24.80 2.45 11.00
CA ALA A 222 24.21 1.13 11.19
C ALA A 222 24.50 0.19 10.00
N ASP A 223 24.42 0.69 8.76
CA ASP A 223 24.76 -0.05 7.55
C ASP A 223 26.22 -0.52 7.59
N LYS A 224 27.14 0.38 7.93
CA LYS A 224 28.58 0.05 8.03
C LYS A 224 28.85 -0.97 9.13
N ALA A 225 28.19 -0.84 10.27
CA ALA A 225 28.35 -1.76 11.40
C ALA A 225 27.82 -3.17 11.08
N ALA A 226 26.67 -3.26 10.44
CA ALA A 226 26.03 -4.52 10.08
C ALA A 226 26.48 -5.10 8.72
N LYS A 227 27.33 -4.36 7.97
CA LYS A 227 27.77 -4.70 6.62
C LYS A 227 26.60 -4.94 5.66
N ILE A 228 25.68 -3.99 5.64
CA ILE A 228 24.50 -4.00 4.77
C ILE A 228 24.93 -3.72 3.32
N GLU A 229 24.52 -4.57 2.40
CA GLU A 229 24.79 -4.45 0.96
C GLU A 229 23.60 -3.89 0.19
N ASN A 230 22.38 -4.14 0.68
CA ASN A 230 21.14 -3.63 0.09
C ASN A 230 20.09 -3.34 1.17
N ALA A 231 19.11 -2.50 0.85
CA ALA A 231 18.14 -2.02 1.83
C ALA A 231 17.27 -3.11 2.47
N GLY A 232 16.97 -4.21 1.75
CA GLY A 232 16.16 -5.32 2.27
C GLY A 232 16.84 -6.06 3.43
N GLU A 233 18.17 -6.14 3.43
CA GLU A 233 18.93 -6.77 4.52
C GLU A 233 18.74 -6.10 5.88
N ARG A 234 18.33 -4.83 5.91
CA ARG A 234 18.05 -4.09 7.15
C ARG A 234 16.86 -4.67 7.92
N TYR A 235 15.94 -5.34 7.21
CA TYR A 235 14.67 -5.83 7.77
C TYR A 235 14.59 -7.36 7.75
N TYR A 236 14.99 -7.99 6.64
CA TYR A 236 14.74 -9.41 6.37
C TYR A 236 16.02 -10.24 6.20
N SER A 237 17.00 -10.04 7.08
CA SER A 237 18.22 -10.87 7.10
C SER A 237 18.71 -11.16 8.52
N LYS A 238 19.75 -12.00 8.62
CA LYS A 238 20.50 -12.21 9.87
C LYS A 238 21.21 -10.93 10.35
N LYS A 239 21.46 -9.96 9.45
CA LYS A 239 22.08 -8.66 9.75
C LYS A 239 21.10 -7.67 10.40
N SER A 240 19.79 -7.87 10.22
CA SER A 240 18.74 -6.94 10.69
C SER A 240 18.80 -6.63 12.18
N LYS A 241 19.12 -7.63 13.02
CA LYS A 241 19.19 -7.44 14.47
C LYS A 241 20.28 -6.45 14.84
N LEU A 242 21.50 -6.65 14.33
CA LEU A 242 22.63 -5.76 14.59
C LEU A 242 22.37 -4.37 14.00
N PHE A 243 21.83 -4.28 12.79
CA PHE A 243 21.44 -3.01 12.18
C PHE A 243 20.46 -2.24 13.09
N GLY A 244 19.38 -2.90 13.54
CA GLY A 244 18.37 -2.30 14.40
C GLY A 244 18.91 -1.85 15.76
N GLU A 245 19.77 -2.65 16.40
CA GLU A 245 20.42 -2.30 17.67
C GLU A 245 21.32 -1.06 17.54
N VAL A 246 22.13 -0.99 16.47
CA VAL A 246 23.01 0.15 16.20
C VAL A 246 22.19 1.39 15.86
N LEU A 247 21.21 1.28 14.96
CA LEU A 247 20.34 2.40 14.58
C LEU A 247 19.60 2.96 15.80
N LYS A 248 19.00 2.09 16.63
CA LYS A 248 18.30 2.47 17.85
C LYS A 248 19.23 3.22 18.81
N LYS A 249 20.46 2.73 19.00
CA LYS A 249 21.46 3.40 19.84
C LYS A 249 21.87 4.77 19.30
N GLU A 250 22.08 4.88 18.00
CA GLU A 250 22.50 6.12 17.36
C GLU A 250 21.39 7.18 17.42
N LEU A 251 20.15 6.83 17.04
CA LEU A 251 18.98 7.72 17.14
C LEU A 251 18.76 8.26 18.57
N TYR A 252 18.92 7.38 19.57
CA TYR A 252 18.67 7.74 20.96
C TYR A 252 19.65 8.77 21.52
N LYS A 253 20.79 9.04 20.85
CA LYS A 253 21.68 10.15 21.24
C LYS A 253 20.99 11.52 21.14
N LYS A 254 19.94 11.63 20.33
CA LYS A 254 19.03 12.79 20.27
C LYS A 254 17.63 12.47 20.82
N LYS A 255 17.48 11.46 21.68
CA LYS A 255 16.18 11.02 22.26
C LYS A 255 15.11 10.62 21.23
N ILE A 256 15.51 10.40 19.97
CA ILE A 256 14.62 9.90 18.93
C ILE A 256 14.42 8.40 19.16
N LYS A 257 13.16 7.98 19.32
CA LYS A 257 12.77 6.57 19.46
C LYS A 257 12.74 5.86 18.12
N CYS A 258 12.09 6.49 17.15
CA CYS A 258 11.99 5.98 15.80
C CYS A 258 11.73 7.10 14.80
N VAL A 259 12.11 6.82 13.56
CA VAL A 259 11.74 7.60 12.39
C VAL A 259 10.99 6.66 11.45
N PHE A 260 9.81 7.05 11.01
CA PHE A 260 8.96 6.20 10.18
C PHE A 260 8.30 6.98 9.06
N LYS A 261 7.99 6.27 7.98
CA LYS A 261 7.34 6.81 6.79
C LYS A 261 5.83 6.78 6.95
N THR A 262 5.16 7.86 6.56
CA THR A 262 3.70 7.99 6.49
C THR A 262 3.27 8.57 5.15
N TYR A 263 2.02 8.29 4.78
CA TYR A 263 1.40 8.81 3.56
C TYR A 263 0.29 9.77 3.99
N GLU A 264 0.44 11.03 3.64
CA GLU A 264 -0.61 12.03 3.82
C GLU A 264 -1.42 12.08 2.53
N ALA A 265 -2.74 11.89 2.64
CA ALA A 265 -3.67 12.00 1.53
C ALA A 265 -4.77 13.02 1.84
N TYR A 266 -5.10 13.85 0.85
CA TYR A 266 -6.11 14.90 0.92
C TYR A 266 -7.12 14.71 -0.22
N TYR A 267 -8.41 14.84 0.06
CA TYR A 267 -9.43 14.83 -1.01
C TYR A 267 -9.42 16.15 -1.78
N VAL A 268 -9.66 16.05 -3.08
CA VAL A 268 -9.87 17.23 -3.92
C VAL A 268 -11.37 17.55 -4.04
N ASP A 269 -12.19 16.52 -4.26
CA ASP A 269 -13.63 16.66 -4.50
C ASP A 269 -14.34 15.36 -4.10
N LEU A 270 -15.12 15.41 -3.02
CA LEU A 270 -15.81 14.26 -2.45
C LEU A 270 -16.90 13.71 -3.37
N ASP A 271 -17.63 14.58 -4.09
CA ASP A 271 -18.68 14.17 -5.02
C ASP A 271 -18.08 13.44 -6.22
N LYS A 272 -16.94 13.92 -6.72
CA LYS A 272 -16.19 13.25 -7.77
C LYS A 272 -15.63 11.90 -7.31
N CYS A 273 -15.09 11.81 -6.09
CA CYS A 273 -14.64 10.54 -5.50
C CYS A 273 -15.80 9.53 -5.42
N ASN A 274 -16.95 9.95 -4.88
CA ASN A 274 -18.17 9.15 -4.83
C ASN A 274 -18.67 8.73 -6.22
N PHE A 275 -18.61 9.63 -7.19
CA PHE A 275 -18.98 9.34 -8.57
C PHE A 275 -18.07 8.26 -9.17
N ILE A 276 -16.75 8.37 -8.99
CA ILE A 276 -15.78 7.40 -9.50
C ILE A 276 -15.93 6.04 -8.80
N LEU A 277 -16.12 6.02 -7.49
CA LEU A 277 -16.38 4.78 -6.75
C LEU A 277 -17.60 4.03 -7.32
N LYS A 278 -18.68 4.75 -7.65
CA LYS A 278 -19.87 4.16 -8.28
C LYS A 278 -19.61 3.54 -9.65
N GLN A 279 -18.52 3.90 -10.35
CA GLN A 279 -18.18 3.33 -11.67
C GLN A 279 -17.52 1.95 -11.57
N PHE A 280 -17.06 1.54 -10.38
CA PHE A 280 -16.60 0.16 -10.13
C PHE A 280 -17.78 -0.83 -10.00
N GLY A 281 -19.02 -0.35 -10.07
CA GLY A 281 -20.22 -1.16 -9.98
C GLY A 281 -20.68 -1.39 -8.55
N LYS A 282 -21.66 -2.28 -8.38
CA LYS A 282 -22.12 -2.70 -7.06
C LYS A 282 -21.22 -3.84 -6.59
N PHE A 283 -20.52 -3.63 -5.48
CA PHE A 283 -19.71 -4.67 -4.84
C PHE A 283 -20.07 -4.76 -3.36
N LYS A 284 -19.87 -5.95 -2.78
CA LYS A 284 -19.84 -6.14 -1.33
C LYS A 284 -18.37 -6.15 -0.93
N MET A 285 -17.96 -5.31 0.04
CA MET A 285 -16.56 -5.23 0.50
C MET A 285 -16.00 -6.62 0.81
N ASN A 286 -16.77 -7.46 1.51
CA ASN A 286 -16.32 -8.81 1.83
C ASN A 286 -15.99 -9.67 0.61
N ASN A 287 -16.78 -9.62 -0.45
CA ASN A 287 -16.50 -10.39 -1.67
C ASN A 287 -15.25 -9.83 -2.38
N LEU A 288 -15.15 -8.50 -2.45
CA LEU A 288 -14.02 -7.81 -3.06
C LEU A 288 -12.69 -8.15 -2.36
N ILE A 289 -12.69 -8.20 -1.02
CA ILE A 289 -11.54 -8.59 -0.22
C ILE A 289 -11.18 -10.06 -0.47
N SER A 290 -12.17 -10.97 -0.52
CA SER A 290 -11.91 -12.39 -0.80
C SER A 290 -11.30 -12.62 -2.17
N GLU A 291 -11.82 -11.94 -3.21
CA GLU A 291 -11.26 -12.01 -4.56
C GLU A 291 -9.84 -11.41 -4.60
N PHE A 292 -9.62 -10.29 -3.91
CA PHE A 292 -8.29 -9.72 -3.75
C PHE A 292 -7.31 -10.67 -3.07
N ASN A 293 -7.66 -11.25 -1.91
CA ASN A 293 -6.77 -12.14 -1.15
C ASN A 293 -6.34 -13.32 -2.03
N LYS A 294 -7.26 -13.87 -2.82
CA LYS A 294 -6.95 -14.93 -3.79
C LYS A 294 -5.97 -14.46 -4.86
N GLU A 295 -6.30 -13.41 -5.61
CA GLU A 295 -5.42 -12.95 -6.70
C GLU A 295 -4.03 -12.50 -6.19
N PHE A 296 -3.97 -11.89 -4.99
CA PHE A 296 -2.72 -11.48 -4.38
C PHE A 296 -1.87 -12.67 -3.93
N THR A 297 -2.51 -13.71 -3.38
CA THR A 297 -1.86 -14.99 -3.04
C THR A 297 -1.31 -15.66 -4.30
N ASP A 298 -2.13 -15.81 -5.34
CA ASP A 298 -1.72 -16.41 -6.62
C ASP A 298 -0.51 -15.68 -7.22
N LEU A 299 -0.48 -14.35 -7.10
CA LEU A 299 0.64 -13.53 -7.56
C LEU A 299 1.91 -13.73 -6.73
N LEU A 300 1.80 -13.80 -5.40
CA LEU A 300 2.93 -14.03 -4.51
C LEU A 300 3.55 -15.42 -4.73
N VAL A 301 2.72 -16.45 -4.77
CA VAL A 301 3.13 -17.85 -5.00
C VAL A 301 3.72 -18.00 -6.40
N GLY A 302 3.02 -17.53 -7.45
CA GLY A 302 3.53 -17.62 -8.82
C GLY A 302 4.83 -16.83 -9.04
N ASN A 303 5.06 -15.74 -8.30
CA ASN A 303 6.35 -15.05 -8.32
C ASN A 303 7.43 -15.83 -7.56
N ALA A 304 7.08 -16.56 -6.50
CA ALA A 304 7.99 -17.45 -5.79
C ALA A 304 8.46 -18.59 -6.71
N GLU A 305 7.53 -19.27 -7.38
CA GLU A 305 7.84 -20.33 -8.35
C GLU A 305 8.83 -19.86 -9.43
N LYS A 306 8.60 -18.69 -10.01
CA LYS A 306 9.51 -18.09 -11.01
C LYS A 306 10.91 -17.82 -10.43
N ARG A 307 11.01 -17.46 -9.15
CA ARG A 307 12.32 -17.26 -8.49
C ARG A 307 13.03 -18.59 -8.25
N PHE A 308 12.29 -19.64 -7.89
CA PHE A 308 12.81 -20.99 -7.78
C PHE A 308 13.34 -21.48 -9.13
N ASP A 309 12.52 -21.41 -10.18
CA ASP A 309 12.88 -21.84 -11.54
C ASP A 309 14.12 -21.09 -12.08
N LYS A 310 14.31 -19.82 -11.69
CA LYS A 310 15.45 -19.01 -12.12
C LYS A 310 16.75 -19.36 -11.40
N ASN A 311 16.70 -19.75 -10.12
CA ASN A 311 17.88 -20.01 -9.29
C ASN A 311 17.64 -21.20 -8.34
N PRO A 312 17.49 -22.43 -8.86
CA PRO A 312 17.13 -23.60 -8.06
C PRO A 312 18.16 -23.90 -6.96
N ASP A 313 19.45 -23.67 -7.24
CA ASP A 313 20.56 -23.93 -6.31
C ASP A 313 20.47 -23.11 -5.01
N LYS A 314 19.72 -22.00 -5.00
CA LYS A 314 19.52 -21.19 -3.79
C LYS A 314 18.57 -21.86 -2.80
N TYR A 315 17.74 -22.80 -3.26
CA TYR A 315 16.64 -23.39 -2.49
C TYR A 315 16.86 -24.87 -2.20
N PHE A 316 18.12 -25.31 -2.10
CA PHE A 316 18.51 -26.69 -1.79
C PHE A 316 17.93 -27.25 -0.47
N SER A 317 17.40 -26.39 0.40
CA SER A 317 16.67 -26.80 1.61
C SER A 317 15.29 -27.42 1.33
N TYR A 318 14.81 -27.32 0.11
CA TYR A 318 13.55 -27.90 -0.36
C TYR A 318 13.83 -29.10 -1.25
N ALA A 319 13.05 -30.17 -1.11
CA ALA A 319 13.21 -31.35 -1.97
C ALA A 319 12.74 -31.03 -3.38
N GLU A 320 11.61 -30.34 -3.50
CA GLU A 320 11.03 -29.93 -4.77
C GLU A 320 10.50 -28.49 -4.75
N LYS A 321 10.23 -27.94 -5.94
CA LYS A 321 9.62 -26.60 -6.07
C LYS A 321 8.30 -26.51 -5.31
N ASP A 322 7.51 -27.58 -5.35
CA ASP A 322 6.20 -27.63 -4.74
C ASP A 322 6.26 -27.43 -3.22
N ASP A 323 7.31 -27.90 -2.55
CA ASP A 323 7.52 -27.67 -1.11
C ASP A 323 7.78 -26.19 -0.80
N TYR A 324 8.56 -25.51 -1.64
CA TYR A 324 8.84 -24.09 -1.51
C TYR A 324 7.59 -23.24 -1.78
N SER A 325 6.85 -23.56 -2.84
CA SER A 325 5.57 -22.92 -3.16
C SER A 325 4.54 -23.12 -2.05
N LEU A 326 4.47 -24.33 -1.48
CA LEU A 326 3.59 -24.65 -0.36
C LEU A 326 3.92 -23.81 0.87
N CYS A 327 5.20 -23.55 1.16
CA CYS A 327 5.58 -22.62 2.23
C CYS A 327 5.03 -21.21 1.99
N PHE A 328 5.14 -20.68 0.77
CA PHE A 328 4.57 -19.38 0.41
C PHE A 328 3.04 -19.39 0.53
N GLN A 329 2.39 -20.46 0.08
CA GLN A 329 0.94 -20.60 0.16
C GLN A 329 0.45 -20.63 1.61
N ASN A 330 1.11 -21.42 2.48
CA ASN A 330 0.78 -21.50 3.91
C ASN A 330 0.96 -20.13 4.60
N LEU A 331 2.03 -19.39 4.26
CA LEU A 331 2.23 -18.03 4.79
C LEU A 331 1.13 -17.07 4.32
N CYS A 332 0.67 -17.18 3.07
CA CYS A 332 -0.47 -16.40 2.56
C CYS A 332 -1.77 -16.77 3.28
N GLU A 333 -2.07 -18.06 3.45
CA GLU A 333 -3.26 -18.51 4.20
C GLU A 333 -3.25 -17.94 5.61
N ILE A 334 -2.11 -17.99 6.30
CA ILE A 334 -2.01 -17.52 7.68
C ILE A 334 -2.14 -16.00 7.79
N THR A 335 -1.61 -15.24 6.83
CA THR A 335 -1.37 -13.79 6.98
C THR A 335 -2.17 -12.89 6.03
N ILE A 336 -2.76 -13.43 4.97
CA ILE A 336 -3.50 -12.70 3.94
C ILE A 336 -4.98 -13.10 3.93
N ASP A 337 -5.31 -14.39 4.08
CA ASP A 337 -6.72 -14.81 4.13
C ASP A 337 -7.41 -14.19 5.35
N LYS A 338 -8.41 -13.34 5.08
CA LYS A 338 -9.20 -12.67 6.11
C LYS A 338 -9.96 -13.63 7.03
N ASN A 339 -10.23 -14.86 6.58
CA ASN A 339 -11.03 -15.83 7.32
C ASN A 339 -10.19 -16.60 8.35
N THR A 340 -8.87 -16.47 8.29
CA THR A 340 -7.96 -17.17 9.19
C THR A 340 -8.10 -16.66 10.63
N GLU A 341 -8.20 -17.61 11.56
CA GLU A 341 -8.29 -17.33 12.98
C GLU A 341 -7.01 -16.70 13.55
N TYR A 342 -7.10 -16.11 14.75
CA TYR A 342 -5.93 -15.47 15.36
C TYR A 342 -4.99 -16.53 15.95
N LEU A 343 -3.69 -16.44 15.62
CA LEU A 343 -2.70 -17.44 16.04
C LEU A 343 -1.93 -17.09 17.33
N GLY A 344 -2.34 -16.07 18.09
CA GLY A 344 -1.60 -15.62 19.28
C GLY A 344 -1.43 -16.68 20.39
N ASN A 345 -2.25 -17.73 20.40
CA ASN A 345 -2.10 -18.85 21.33
C ASN A 345 -1.01 -19.85 20.89
N ARG A 346 -0.66 -19.87 19.60
CA ARG A 346 0.33 -20.79 18.99
C ARG A 346 1.68 -20.10 18.81
N ILE A 347 1.68 -18.83 18.43
CA ILE A 347 2.87 -18.00 18.25
C ILE A 347 2.97 -17.07 19.45
N ARG A 348 4.02 -17.24 20.27
CA ARG A 348 4.25 -16.36 21.42
C ARG A 348 4.58 -14.97 20.92
N GLU A 349 3.72 -14.02 21.24
CA GLU A 349 3.98 -12.62 20.97
C GLU A 349 5.19 -12.17 21.80
N LYS A 350 6.31 -11.85 21.14
CA LYS A 350 7.44 -11.19 21.80
C LYS A 350 6.92 -9.89 22.40
N THR A 351 7.08 -9.74 23.70
CA THR A 351 6.89 -8.45 24.39
C THR A 351 7.87 -7.47 23.74
N ILE A 352 7.37 -6.53 22.96
CA ILE A 352 8.18 -5.42 22.45
C ILE A 352 8.45 -4.54 23.66
N ASN A 353 9.52 -4.83 24.40
CA ASN A 353 9.98 -4.01 25.50
C ASN A 353 10.55 -2.70 24.90
N ASP A 354 9.67 -1.73 24.68
CA ASP A 354 10.03 -0.33 24.45
C ASP A 354 10.28 0.43 25.76
N ASP A 355 10.14 -0.26 26.90
CA ASP A 355 10.50 0.23 28.23
C ASP A 355 12.01 0.41 28.35
N TYR A 356 12.46 1.62 28.03
CA TYR A 356 13.72 2.14 28.55
C TYR A 356 13.53 2.44 30.03
N THR A 357 13.64 1.43 30.88
CA THR A 357 13.99 1.71 32.27
C THR A 357 15.45 2.14 32.28
N LEU A 358 15.68 3.45 32.44
CA LEU A 358 16.96 4.02 32.84
C LEU A 358 17.42 3.27 34.11
N LYS A 359 18.28 2.26 33.95
CA LYS A 359 19.06 1.73 35.07
C LYS A 359 20.10 2.80 35.43
N ILE A 360 19.71 3.74 36.28
CA ILE A 360 20.65 4.62 36.96
C ILE A 360 21.41 3.73 37.97
N THR A 361 22.55 3.19 37.55
CA THR A 361 23.49 2.58 38.48
C THR A 361 24.10 3.72 39.30
N SER A 362 23.61 3.91 40.52
CA SER A 362 24.24 4.83 41.47
C SER A 362 25.63 4.28 41.81
N SER A 363 26.67 4.85 41.22
CA SER A 363 28.02 4.65 41.71
C SER A 363 28.12 5.39 43.04
N ARG A 364 28.03 4.66 44.15
CA ARG A 364 28.49 5.18 45.45
C ARG A 364 29.97 5.49 45.29
N LYS A 365 30.32 6.78 45.12
CA LYS A 365 31.68 7.24 45.39
C LYS A 365 32.00 6.86 46.83
N GLY A 366 33.12 6.16 46.99
CA GLY A 366 33.58 5.61 48.27
C GLY A 366 33.66 6.68 49.35
N LYS A 367 33.51 6.21 50.59
CA LYS A 367 33.91 6.96 51.78
C LYS A 367 35.43 7.08 51.84
#